data_AF-E8KFQ6-F1
#
_entry.id   AF-E8KFQ6-F1
#
_cell.length_a   1.000
_cell.length_b   1.000
_cell.length_c   1.000
_cell.angle_alpha   90.00
_cell.angle_beta   90.00
_cell.angle_gamma   90.00
#
_symmetry.space_group_name_H-M   'P 1'
#
loop_
_entity.id
_entity.type
_entity.pdbx_description
1 polymer ?
#
loop_
_entity_poly.entity_id
_entity_poly.type
_entity_poly.pdbx_seq_one_letter_code
_entity_poly.pdbx_strand_id
1 'polypeptide(L)'
;MNNKIRNKKEFGDFQTPDYFAIQVCEKLKNIGINADSIIEPTCGVGAFVIASRKIFPDAEIFGYEINKDYVEILDNKLSSIGNTNIHIKQSDFFLRTGKRISPR
;
A
#
# COMPACT_ATOMS: atom_id res chain seq x y z
N MET A 1 32.18 17.05 15.41
CA MET A 1 31.87 16.68 14.01
C MET A 1 30.40 16.30 13.94
N ASN A 2 29.54 17.20 13.44
CA ASN A 2 28.11 16.92 13.30
C ASN A 2 27.86 16.15 12.00
N ASN A 3 27.68 14.83 12.08
CA ASN A 3 27.14 14.05 10.98
C ASN A 3 25.64 14.33 10.87
N LYS A 4 25.31 15.42 10.16
CA LYS A 4 23.96 15.68 9.69
C LYS A 4 23.68 14.67 8.58
N ILE A 5 23.09 13.53 8.94
CA ILE A 5 22.59 12.55 7.97
C ILE A 5 21.62 13.31 7.08
N ARG A 6 22.03 13.57 5.84
CA ARG A 6 21.16 14.17 4.84
C ARG A 6 20.13 13.09 4.51
N ASN A 7 18.92 13.21 5.05
CA ASN A 7 17.75 12.50 4.54
C ASN A 7 17.65 12.85 3.05
N LYS A 8 18.20 11.97 2.24
CA LYS A 8 18.17 12.08 0.79
C LYS A 8 16.71 11.82 0.42
N LYS A 9 16.00 12.88 0.04
CA LYS A 9 14.66 12.81 -0.57
C LYS A 9 14.78 12.14 -1.94
N GLU A 10 15.11 10.86 -1.96
CA GLU A 10 15.13 10.03 -3.16
C GLU A 10 13.83 9.20 -3.19
N PHE A 11 13.44 8.73 -4.38
CA PHE A 11 12.16 8.01 -4.62
C PHE A 11 10.87 8.83 -4.44
N GLY A 12 10.94 10.16 -4.36
CA GLY A 12 9.73 10.98 -4.20
C GLY A 12 9.04 10.70 -2.86
N ASP A 13 9.80 10.73 -1.77
CA ASP A 13 9.40 10.48 -0.37
C ASP A 13 8.32 11.46 0.12
N PHE A 14 7.12 11.30 -0.42
CA PHE A 14 5.88 11.91 0.02
C PHE A 14 4.96 10.78 0.45
N GLN A 15 4.87 10.58 1.76
CA GLN A 15 3.92 9.62 2.32
C GLN A 15 2.53 10.28 2.38
N THR A 16 1.53 9.58 1.86
CA THR A 16 0.14 9.99 2.02
C THR A 16 -0.26 9.92 3.50
N PRO A 17 -0.81 11.00 4.09
CA PRO A 17 -1.33 10.93 5.46
C PRO A 17 -2.49 9.93 5.59
N ASP A 18 -2.51 9.15 6.67
CA ASP A 18 -3.51 8.08 6.86
C ASP A 18 -4.96 8.60 6.79
N TYR A 19 -5.24 9.78 7.36
CA TYR A 19 -6.57 10.37 7.32
C TYR A 19 -7.04 10.64 5.88
N PHE A 20 -6.13 11.01 4.99
CA PHE A 20 -6.45 11.32 3.61
C PHE A 20 -6.76 10.03 2.83
N ALA A 21 -5.96 8.99 3.03
CA ALA A 21 -6.21 7.67 2.44
C ALA A 21 -7.59 7.11 2.87
N ILE A 22 -7.95 7.27 4.14
CA ILE A 22 -9.27 6.88 4.65
C ILE A 22 -10.38 7.66 3.95
N GLN A 23 -10.29 8.99 3.87
CA GLN A 23 -11.32 9.82 3.23
C GLN A 23 -11.53 9.46 1.76
N VAL A 24 -10.46 9.15 1.03
CA VAL A 24 -10.54 8.70 -0.37
C VAL A 24 -11.25 7.36 -0.46
N CYS A 25 -10.89 6.37 0.37
CA CYS A 25 -11.56 5.07 0.38
C CYS A 25 -13.04 5.18 0.75
N GLU A 26 -13.37 5.99 1.76
CA GLU A 26 -14.76 6.29 2.15
C GLU A 26 -15.53 6.95 1.00
N LYS A 27 -14.91 7.89 0.29
CA LYS A 27 -15.52 8.52 -0.89
C LYS A 27 -15.85 7.50 -1.97
N LEU A 28 -14.95 6.55 -2.26
CA LEU A 28 -15.20 5.47 -3.22
C LEU A 28 -16.39 4.60 -2.80
N LYS A 29 -16.44 4.21 -1.51
CA LYS A 29 -17.57 3.44 -0.97
C LYS A 29 -18.89 4.21 -1.07
N ASN A 30 -18.86 5.51 -0.77
CA ASN A 30 -20.04 6.38 -0.81
C ASN A 30 -20.59 6.62 -2.22
N ILE A 31 -19.77 6.46 -3.27
CA ILE A 31 -20.25 6.50 -4.66
C ILE A 31 -20.68 5.12 -5.18
N GLY A 32 -20.79 4.12 -4.30
CA GLY A 32 -21.32 2.79 -4.61
C GLY A 32 -20.29 1.76 -5.07
N ILE A 33 -18.99 2.06 -4.95
CA ILE A 33 -17.95 1.06 -5.24
C ILE A 33 -17.86 0.07 -4.08
N ASN A 34 -17.99 -1.21 -4.39
CA ASN A 34 -17.65 -2.31 -3.50
C ASN A 34 -16.57 -3.15 -4.19
N ALA A 35 -15.32 -2.99 -3.77
CA ALA A 35 -14.18 -3.62 -4.43
C ALA A 35 -14.01 -5.08 -3.97
N ASP A 36 -13.91 -6.01 -4.92
CA ASP A 36 -13.47 -7.39 -4.65
C ASP A 36 -11.94 -7.51 -4.64
N SER A 37 -11.25 -6.60 -5.34
CA SER A 37 -9.78 -6.58 -5.41
C SER A 37 -9.26 -5.16 -5.56
N ILE A 38 -8.11 -4.89 -4.93
CA ILE A 38 -7.47 -3.58 -4.87
C ILE A 38 -5.99 -3.76 -5.17
N ILE A 39 -5.45 -2.93 -6.07
CA ILE A 39 -4.03 -2.92 -6.41
C ILE A 39 -3.49 -1.54 -6.05
N GLU A 40 -2.48 -1.52 -5.20
CA GLU A 40 -1.79 -0.31 -4.75
C GLU A 40 -0.34 -0.38 -5.28
N PRO A 41 -0.10 0.16 -6.49
CA PRO A 41 1.26 0.30 -7.00
C PRO A 41 1.98 1.39 -6.21
N THR A 42 3.29 1.24 -6.03
CA THR A 42 4.12 2.20 -5.27
C THR A 42 3.57 2.47 -3.87
N CYS A 43 3.26 1.39 -3.13
CA CYS A 43 2.41 1.49 -1.94
C CYS A 43 3.06 2.18 -0.72
N GLY A 44 4.35 2.52 -0.80
CA GLY A 44 5.07 3.20 0.25
C GLY A 44 4.93 2.49 1.60
N VAL A 45 4.69 3.27 2.66
CA VAL A 45 4.45 2.72 4.01
C VAL A 45 3.00 2.24 4.25
N GLY A 46 2.20 2.14 3.18
CA GLY A 46 0.91 1.45 3.13
C GLY A 46 -0.30 2.20 3.67
N ALA A 47 -0.35 3.53 3.58
CA ALA A 47 -1.52 4.31 3.99
C ALA A 47 -2.82 3.84 3.28
N PHE A 48 -2.76 3.67 1.96
CA PHE A 48 -3.91 3.19 1.18
C PHE A 48 -4.18 1.69 1.36
N VAL A 49 -3.16 0.87 1.57
CA VAL A 49 -3.34 -0.56 1.91
C VAL A 49 -4.17 -0.70 3.19
N ILE A 50 -3.80 0.02 4.25
CA ILE A 50 -4.48 -0.04 5.55
C ILE A 50 -5.89 0.57 5.47
N ALA A 51 -6.03 1.72 4.82
CA ALA A 51 -7.34 2.35 4.61
C ALA A 51 -8.28 1.45 3.81
N SER A 52 -7.76 0.80 2.76
CA SER A 52 -8.51 -0.15 1.93
C SER A 52 -9.00 -1.33 2.76
N ARG A 53 -8.14 -1.93 3.60
CA ARG A 53 -8.55 -3.05 4.47
C ARG A 53 -9.64 -2.68 5.46
N LYS A 54 -9.63 -1.43 5.94
CA LYS A 54 -10.65 -0.92 6.85
C LYS A 54 -12.00 -0.71 6.16
N ILE A 55 -12.00 -0.18 4.93
CA ILE A 55 -13.23 0.22 4.22
C ILE A 55 -13.83 -0.92 3.37
N PHE A 56 -12.98 -1.78 2.83
CA PHE A 56 -13.30 -2.95 2.00
C PHE A 56 -12.72 -4.22 2.64
N PRO A 57 -13.31 -4.69 3.75
CA PRO A 57 -12.71 -5.75 4.57
C PRO A 57 -12.53 -7.09 3.88
N ASP A 58 -13.36 -7.36 2.86
CA ASP A 58 -13.39 -8.63 2.12
C ASP A 58 -12.60 -8.58 0.80
N ALA A 59 -12.05 -7.42 0.43
CA ALA A 59 -11.29 -7.28 -0.81
C ALA A 59 -9.91 -7.95 -0.72
N GLU A 60 -9.44 -8.55 -1.81
CA GLU A 60 -8.04 -8.95 -1.96
C GLU A 60 -7.17 -7.73 -2.26
N ILE A 61 -6.18 -7.43 -1.43
CA ILE A 61 -5.35 -6.23 -1.54
C ILE A 61 -3.93 -6.60 -1.95
N PHE A 62 -3.43 -6.02 -3.04
CA PHE A 62 -2.10 -6.26 -3.58
C PHE A 62 -1.27 -4.97 -3.55
N GLY A 63 -0.29 -4.90 -2.65
CA GLY A 63 0.65 -3.78 -2.56
C GLY A 63 2.00 -4.10 -3.20
N TYR A 64 2.51 -3.18 -4.01
CA TYR A 64 3.82 -3.31 -4.65
C TYR A 64 4.68 -2.10 -4.35
N GLU A 65 5.84 -2.32 -3.74
CA GLU A 65 6.78 -1.26 -3.37
C GLU A 65 8.20 -1.67 -3.73
N ILE A 66 9.00 -0.74 -4.28
CA ILE A 66 10.37 -1.05 -4.70
C ILE A 66 11.34 -0.96 -3.51
N ASN A 67 11.06 -0.07 -2.56
CA ASN A 67 11.86 0.15 -1.37
C ASN A 67 11.59 -0.90 -0.29
N LYS A 68 12.61 -1.70 0.03
CA LYS A 68 12.54 -2.76 1.04
C LYS A 68 12.19 -2.25 2.43
N ASP A 69 12.72 -1.09 2.83
CA ASP A 69 12.51 -0.55 4.17
C ASP A 69 11.04 -0.15 4.38
N TYR A 70 10.38 0.35 3.32
CA TYR A 70 8.96 0.68 3.35
C TYR A 70 8.08 -0.57 3.41
N VAL A 71 8.46 -1.64 2.70
CA VAL A 71 7.81 -2.95 2.80
C VAL A 71 7.90 -3.47 4.24
N GLU A 72 9.08 -3.43 4.86
CA GLU A 72 9.27 -3.88 6.24
C GLU A 72 8.44 -3.04 7.24
N ILE A 73 8.36 -1.72 7.06
CA ILE A 73 7.48 -0.86 7.87
C ILE A 73 6.02 -1.30 7.72
N LEU A 74 5.56 -1.57 6.50
CA LEU A 74 4.19 -1.98 6.24
C LEU A 74 3.89 -3.37 6.84
N ASP A 75 4.77 -4.36 6.63
CA ASP A 75 4.59 -5.70 7.19
C ASP A 75 4.50 -5.68 8.73
N ASN A 76 5.30 -4.83 9.39
CA ASN A 76 5.22 -4.64 10.83
C ASN A 76 3.87 -4.04 11.26
N LYS A 77 3.32 -3.07 10.52
CA LYS A 77 1.96 -2.54 10.78
C LYS A 77 0.91 -3.64 10.62
N LEU A 78 0.98 -4.42 9.54
CA LEU A 78 0.02 -5.47 9.22
C LEU A 78 0.04 -6.64 10.21
N SER A 79 1.21 -6.95 10.78
CA SER A 79 1.37 -8.01 11.79
C SER A 79 0.50 -7.78 13.03
N SER A 80 0.14 -6.53 13.33
CA SER A 80 -0.73 -6.18 14.46
C SER A 80 -2.24 -6.25 14.17
N ILE A 81 -2.64 -6.34 12.89
CA ILE A 81 -4.05 -6.20 12.44
C ILE A 81 -4.57 -7.49 11.79
N GLY A 82 -3.68 -8.38 11.35
CA GLY A 82 -3.99 -9.57 10.56
C GLY A 82 -4.07 -9.25 9.06
N ASN A 83 -3.56 -10.16 8.23
CA ASN A 83 -3.22 -9.88 6.83
C ASN A 83 -3.64 -10.98 5.84
N THR A 84 -4.66 -11.78 6.15
CA THR A 84 -5.01 -12.96 5.33
C THR A 84 -5.36 -12.64 3.87
N ASN A 85 -5.91 -11.45 3.61
CA ASN A 85 -6.27 -10.94 2.28
C ASN A 85 -5.37 -9.79 1.80
N ILE A 86 -4.18 -9.63 2.38
CA ILE A 86 -3.24 -8.56 2.02
C ILE A 86 -1.91 -9.17 1.57
N HIS A 87 -1.52 -8.85 0.35
CA HIS A 87 -0.34 -9.38 -0.32
C HIS A 87 0.62 -8.23 -0.64
N ILE A 88 1.67 -8.08 0.18
CA ILE A 88 2.72 -7.08 -0.06
C ILE A 88 3.91 -7.73 -0.73
N LYS A 89 4.43 -7.09 -1.78
CA LYS A 89 5.59 -7.59 -2.50
C LYS A 89 6.58 -6.47 -2.78
N GLN A 90 7.84 -6.70 -2.37
CA GLN A 90 8.94 -5.88 -2.85
C GLN A 90 9.14 -6.12 -4.36
N SER A 91 8.83 -5.13 -5.19
CA SER A 91 9.04 -5.20 -6.64
C SER A 91 8.90 -3.83 -7.32
N ASP A 92 9.59 -3.67 -8.44
CA ASP A 92 9.24 -2.63 -9.40
C ASP A 92 7.94 -3.03 -10.11
N PHE A 93 6.85 -2.30 -9.83
CA PHE A 93 5.56 -2.54 -10.43
C PHE A 93 5.56 -2.34 -11.95
N PHE A 94 6.33 -1.37 -12.47
CA PHE A 94 6.33 -0.98 -13.88
C PHE A 94 7.13 -1.92 -14.77
N LEU A 95 8.06 -2.70 -14.21
CA LEU A 95 8.77 -3.76 -14.93
C LEU A 95 7.97 -5.06 -15.04
N ARG A 96 6.78 -5.13 -14.43
CA ARG A 96 5.90 -6.30 -14.59
C ARG A 96 5.19 -6.20 -15.95
N THR A 97 5.75 -6.87 -16.96
CA THR A 97 5.01 -7.15 -18.20
C THR A 97 3.70 -7.84 -17.83
N GLY A 98 2.55 -7.29 -18.25
CA GLY A 98 1.18 -7.59 -17.79
C GLY A 98 0.73 -9.06 -17.83
N LYS A 99 1.38 -9.92 -17.06
CA LYS A 99 0.89 -11.27 -16.77
C LYS A 99 -0.37 -11.12 -15.93
N ARG A 100 -1.47 -11.59 -16.52
CA ARG A 100 -2.80 -11.70 -15.93
C ARG A 100 -2.68 -12.05 -14.45
N ILE A 101 -3.24 -11.21 -13.59
CA ILE A 101 -3.51 -11.58 -12.20
C ILE A 101 -4.52 -12.70 -12.31
N SER A 102 -4.06 -13.95 -12.19
CA SER A 102 -4.96 -15.10 -12.20
C SER A 102 -5.71 -15.08 -10.88
N PRO A 103 -7.04 -14.90 -10.87
CA PRO A 103 -7.80 -15.26 -9.69
C PRO A 103 -7.59 -16.77 -9.52
N ARG A 104 -7.07 -17.18 -8.37
CA ARG A 104 -7.17 -18.59 -7.96
C ARG A 104 -8.57 -18.84 -7.44
#